data_AF-A0A3C0FJI6-F1
#
_entry.id   AF-A0A3C0FJI6-F1
#
_cell.length_a   1.000
_cell.length_b   1.000
_cell.length_c   1.000
_cell.angle_alpha   90.00
_cell.angle_beta   90.00
_cell.angle_gamma   90.00
#
_symmetry.space_group_name_H-M   'P 1'
#
loop_
_entity.id
_entity.type
_entity.pdbx_description
1 polymer ?
#
loop_
_entity_poly.entity_id
_entity_poly.type
_entity_poly.pdbx_seq_one_letter_code
_entity_poly.pdbx_strand_id
1 'polypeptide(L)'
;WRPKSGSGITIRADWKPDTPDQVMIFFDCKTDLIDRTRALLSPDLKTEGNRAIILPLDQALPEHAIKTALGWALTYHRDRKSAAAKSS
;
A
#
# COMPACT_ATOMS: atom_id res chain seq x y z
N TRP A 1 0.26 -16.46 7.59
CA TRP A 1 1.72 -16.34 7.74
C TRP A 1 2.06 -14.91 8.17
N ARG A 2 2.84 -14.71 9.24
CA ARG A 2 3.35 -13.38 9.65
C ARG A 2 4.89 -13.43 9.66
N PRO A 3 5.60 -12.46 9.05
CA PRO A 3 7.06 -12.45 9.08
C PRO A 3 7.58 -12.27 10.52
N LYS A 4 8.65 -13.00 10.88
CA LYS A 4 9.28 -12.92 12.21
C LYS A 4 9.76 -11.51 12.58
N SER A 5 10.10 -10.67 11.59
CA SER A 5 10.58 -9.30 11.84
C SER A 5 9.51 -8.37 12.39
N GLY A 6 8.22 -8.59 12.04
CA GLY A 6 7.13 -7.67 12.36
C GLY A 6 7.36 -6.23 11.85
N SER A 7 8.19 -6.05 10.82
CA SER A 7 8.62 -4.72 10.35
C SER A 7 7.56 -3.98 9.53
N GLY A 8 6.62 -4.71 8.95
CA GLY A 8 5.60 -4.19 8.04
C GLY A 8 4.20 -4.66 8.40
N ILE A 9 3.26 -4.31 7.53
CA ILE A 9 1.83 -4.61 7.66
C ILE A 9 1.41 -5.68 6.66
N THR A 10 0.19 -6.19 6.83
CA THR A 10 -0.40 -7.14 5.88
C THR A 10 -0.73 -6.44 4.57
N ILE A 11 -0.26 -7.03 3.46
CA ILE A 11 -0.60 -6.66 2.09
C ILE A 11 -1.44 -7.79 1.52
N ARG A 12 -2.55 -7.46 0.87
CA ARG A 12 -3.39 -8.43 0.14
C ARG A 12 -3.56 -7.93 -1.29
N ALA A 13 -3.79 -8.83 -2.22
CA ALA A 13 -4.22 -8.49 -3.57
C ALA A 13 -5.43 -9.35 -3.91
N ASP A 14 -6.39 -8.78 -4.61
CA ASP A 14 -7.59 -9.50 -5.02
C ASP A 14 -8.10 -8.99 -6.37
N TRP A 15 -8.67 -9.91 -7.15
CA TRP A 15 -9.44 -9.61 -8.36
C TRP A 15 -10.89 -10.01 -8.08
N LYS A 16 -11.85 -9.23 -8.59
CA LYS A 16 -13.27 -9.47 -8.32
C LYS A 16 -14.07 -9.54 -9.61
N PRO A 17 -15.03 -10.47 -9.73
CA PRO A 17 -15.94 -10.54 -10.88
C PRO A 17 -16.71 -9.24 -11.13
N ASP A 18 -17.05 -8.50 -10.06
CA ASP A 18 -17.79 -7.23 -10.13
C ASP A 18 -16.96 -6.07 -10.72
N THR A 19 -15.64 -6.19 -10.71
CA THR A 19 -14.70 -5.21 -11.29
C THR A 19 -13.63 -5.94 -12.10
N PRO A 20 -14.02 -6.56 -13.24
CA PRO A 20 -13.20 -7.56 -13.92
C PRO A 20 -11.99 -6.96 -14.65
N ASP A 21 -12.00 -5.66 -14.89
CA ASP A 21 -11.01 -4.85 -15.60
C ASP A 21 -9.86 -4.35 -14.70
N GLN A 22 -9.86 -4.72 -13.42
CA GLN A 22 -8.89 -4.22 -12.46
C GLN A 22 -8.51 -5.27 -11.40
N VAL A 23 -7.31 -5.11 -10.86
CA VAL A 23 -6.83 -5.80 -9.65
C VAL A 23 -6.65 -4.76 -8.55
N MET A 24 -6.92 -5.16 -7.31
CA MET A 24 -6.78 -4.28 -6.15
C MET A 24 -5.68 -4.77 -5.22
N ILE A 25 -4.87 -3.85 -4.72
CA ILE A 25 -3.94 -4.10 -3.60
C ILE A 25 -4.51 -3.46 -2.36
N PHE A 26 -4.66 -4.24 -1.28
CA PHE A 26 -5.20 -3.79 0.00
C PHE A 26 -4.14 -3.72 1.08
N PHE A 27 -4.20 -2.63 1.85
CA PHE A 27 -3.41 -2.43 3.06
C PHE A 27 -4.28 -2.53 4.33
N ASP A 28 -3.64 -2.59 5.49
CA ASP A 28 -4.34 -2.55 6.78
C ASP A 28 -4.96 -1.16 7.02
N CYS A 29 -6.29 -1.11 7.18
CA CYS A 29 -7.05 0.14 7.36
C CYS A 29 -6.68 0.91 8.65
N LYS A 30 -5.94 0.31 9.58
CA LYS A 30 -5.45 0.98 10.80
C LYS A 30 -4.19 1.81 10.57
N THR A 31 -3.74 1.93 9.32
CA THR A 31 -2.53 2.65 8.93
C THR A 31 -2.88 3.88 8.11
N ASP A 32 -1.98 4.86 8.09
CA ASP A 32 -2.07 6.06 7.26
C ASP A 32 -1.55 5.82 5.83
N LEU A 33 -1.28 4.56 5.47
CA LEU A 33 -0.55 4.24 4.24
C LEU A 33 -1.31 4.63 2.98
N ILE A 34 -2.63 4.41 2.94
CA ILE A 34 -3.46 4.79 1.79
C ILE A 34 -3.53 6.31 1.65
N ASP A 35 -3.61 7.05 2.75
CA ASP A 35 -3.61 8.51 2.73
C ASP A 35 -2.26 9.03 2.23
N ARG A 36 -1.15 8.41 2.66
CA ARG A 36 0.19 8.70 2.16
C ARG A 36 0.34 8.38 0.67
N THR A 37 -0.16 7.24 0.20
CA THR A 37 -0.18 6.89 -1.22
C THR A 37 -0.99 7.91 -2.01
N ARG A 38 -2.17 8.31 -1.53
CA ARG A 38 -2.99 9.34 -2.19
C ARG A 38 -2.29 10.69 -2.25
N ALA A 39 -1.60 11.08 -1.18
CA ALA A 39 -0.88 12.35 -1.13
C ALA A 39 0.36 12.39 -2.04
N LEU A 40 1.12 11.29 -2.11
CA LEU A 40 2.44 11.28 -2.75
C LEU A 40 2.49 10.58 -4.11
N LEU A 41 1.53 9.72 -4.41
CA LEU A 41 1.52 8.86 -5.61
C LEU A 41 0.21 8.98 -6.41
N SER A 42 -0.68 9.92 -6.10
CA SER A 42 -1.92 10.14 -6.86
C SER A 42 -1.76 10.43 -8.36
N PRO A 43 -0.64 11.01 -8.85
CA PRO A 43 -0.42 11.11 -10.29
C PRO A 43 -0.33 9.74 -10.99
N ASP A 44 0.17 8.72 -10.28
CA ASP A 44 0.50 7.41 -10.84
C ASP A 44 -0.43 6.29 -10.35
N LEU A 45 -1.09 6.46 -9.20
CA LEU A 45 -1.89 5.45 -8.53
C LEU A 45 -3.25 5.98 -8.11
N LYS A 46 -4.29 5.27 -8.55
CA LYS A 46 -5.66 5.46 -8.05
C LYS A 46 -5.85 4.70 -6.74
N THR A 47 -6.55 5.31 -5.80
CA THR A 47 -6.91 4.69 -4.51
C THR A 47 -8.42 4.66 -4.33
N GLU A 48 -8.92 3.65 -3.64
CA GLU A 48 -10.33 3.52 -3.29
C GLU A 48 -10.51 3.48 -1.77
N GLY A 49 -11.38 4.38 -1.28
CA GLY A 49 -11.64 4.55 0.13
C GLY A 49 -10.34 4.74 0.90
N ASN A 50 -10.21 4.07 2.04
CA ASN A 50 -9.04 4.10 2.92
C ASN A 50 -8.22 2.80 2.90
N ARG A 51 -8.43 1.91 1.92
CA ARG A 51 -7.88 0.55 1.99
C ARG A 51 -7.23 0.01 0.73
N ALA A 52 -7.51 0.55 -0.45
CA ALA A 52 -7.10 -0.09 -1.70
C ALA A 52 -6.38 0.85 -2.67
N ILE A 53 -5.41 0.28 -3.40
CA ILE A 53 -4.88 0.81 -4.66
C ILE A 53 -5.58 0.04 -5.79
N ILE A 54 -6.05 0.76 -6.81
CA ILE A 54 -6.65 0.19 -8.02
C ILE A 54 -5.60 0.10 -9.12
N LEU A 55 -5.48 -1.07 -9.74
CA LEU A 55 -4.59 -1.35 -10.87
C LEU A 55 -5.42 -1.80 -12.08
N PRO A 56 -5.63 -0.93 -13.08
CA PRO A 56 -6.29 -1.31 -14.32
C PRO A 56 -5.48 -2.38 -15.08
N LEU A 57 -6.16 -3.35 -15.67
CA LEU A 57 -5.52 -4.43 -16.46
C LEU A 57 -5.22 -4.03 -17.91
N ASP A 58 -5.83 -2.94 -18.39
CA ASP A 58 -5.68 -2.41 -19.74
C ASP A 58 -4.51 -1.42 -19.89
N GLN A 59 -3.81 -1.14 -18.80
CA GLN A 59 -2.73 -0.15 -18.73
C GLN A 59 -1.42 -0.77 -18.26
N ALA A 60 -0.32 -0.14 -18.66
CA ALA A 60 0.98 -0.51 -18.14
C ALA A 60 1.00 -0.29 -16.62
N LEU A 61 1.59 -1.26 -15.92
CA LEU A 61 1.67 -1.21 -14.47
C LEU A 61 2.59 -0.04 -14.04
N PRO A 62 2.15 0.88 -13.16
CA PRO A 62 3.00 1.96 -12.64
C PRO A 62 4.00 1.41 -11.62
N GLU A 63 5.01 0.70 -12.11
CA GLU A 63 5.92 -0.11 -11.30
C GLU A 63 6.60 0.67 -10.19
N HIS A 64 7.04 1.90 -10.47
CA HIS A 64 7.77 2.72 -9.50
C HIS A 64 6.88 3.07 -8.30
N ALA A 65 5.67 3.55 -8.57
CA ALA A 65 4.72 3.93 -7.53
C ALA A 65 4.28 2.71 -6.70
N ILE A 66 4.05 1.55 -7.34
CA ILE A 66 3.70 0.31 -6.64
C ILE A 66 4.85 -0.17 -5.77
N LYS A 67 6.07 -0.25 -6.30
CA LYS A 67 7.26 -0.65 -5.53
C LYS A 67 7.45 0.26 -4.32
N THR A 68 7.21 1.55 -4.49
CA THR A 68 7.27 2.54 -3.40
C THR A 68 6.21 2.27 -2.32
N ALA A 69 4.94 2.11 -2.71
CA ALA A 69 3.85 1.83 -1.78
C ALA A 69 4.03 0.49 -1.03
N LEU A 70 4.45 -0.56 -1.74
CA LEU A 70 4.77 -1.86 -1.15
C LEU A 70 5.98 -1.78 -0.21
N GLY A 71 7.01 -1.00 -0.57
CA GLY A 71 8.15 -0.72 0.29
C GLY A 71 7.72 -0.13 1.63
N TRP A 72 6.89 0.92 1.59
CA TRP A 72 6.33 1.52 2.80
C TRP A 72 5.47 0.54 3.62
N ALA A 73 4.66 -0.29 2.98
CA ALA A 73 3.89 -1.32 3.67
C ALA A 73 4.79 -2.31 4.41
N LEU A 74 5.87 -2.77 3.78
CA LEU A 74 6.81 -3.74 4.33
C LEU A 74 7.71 -3.16 5.45
N THR A 75 7.81 -1.83 5.54
CA THR A 75 8.64 -1.13 6.54
C THR A 75 7.85 -0.30 7.55
N TYR A 76 6.53 -0.29 7.48
CA TYR A 76 5.64 0.57 8.27
C TYR A 76 5.95 0.60 9.78
N HIS A 77 5.99 -0.56 10.44
CA HIS A 77 6.25 -0.63 11.88
C HIS A 77 7.70 -0.29 12.24
N ARG A 78 8.66 -0.63 11.38
CA ARG A 78 10.07 -0.24 11.56
C ARG A 78 10.19 1.28 11.55
N ASP A 79 9.63 1.94 10.53
CA ASP A 79 9.77 3.38 10.34
C ASP A 79 9.09 4.16 11.48
N ARG A 80 7.94 3.67 11.99
CA ARG A 80 7.31 4.23 13.20
C ARG A 80 8.14 4.09 14.47
N LYS A 81 8.80 2.94 14.68
CA LYS A 81 9.71 2.75 15.82
C LYS A 81 10.90 3.70 15.73
N SER A 82 11.48 3.85 14.54
CA SER A 82 12.60 4.77 14.31
C SER A 82 12.20 6.24 14.48
N ALA A 83 10.98 6.62 14.11
CA ALA A 83 10.47 7.98 14.35
C ALA A 83 10.33 8.28 15.85
N ALA A 84 9.74 7.35 16.62
CA ALA A 84 9.59 7.51 18.07
C ALA A 84 10.93 7.59 18.82
N ALA A 85 11.95 6.85 18.35
CA ALA A 85 13.29 6.89 18.93
C ALA A 85 14.06 8.18 18.64
N LYS A 86 13.70 8.93 17.59
CA LYS A 86 14.34 10.22 17.24
C LYS A 86 13.73 11.43 17.95
N SER A 87 12.54 11.25 18.56
CA SER A 87 11.83 12.28 19.31
C SER A 87 12.06 12.20 20.83
N SER A 88 12.97 11.34 21.28
CA SER A 88 13.40 11.15 22.67
C SER A 88 14.88 11.47 22.81
#